data_AF-A0A2E6Z576-F1
#
_entry.id   AF-A0A2E6Z576-F1
#
_cell.length_a   1.000
_cell.length_b   1.000
_cell.length_c   1.000
_cell.angle_alpha   90.00
_cell.angle_beta   90.00
_cell.angle_gamma   90.00
#
_symmetry.space_group_name_H-M   'P 1'
#
loop_
_entity.id
_entity.type
_entity.pdbx_description
1 polymer ?
#
loop_
_entity_poly.entity_id
_entity_poly.type
_entity_poly.pdbx_seq_one_letter_code
_entity_poly.pdbx_strand_id
1 'polypeptide(L)'
;MTEQQQKEHVRQLINTLYTRAGIKTQFRGEVNEDVAAVAGDLLTDISSCSDAFRWVPKPTGGKASIFWIAKNITRSVMTDLSEKQSVTCMRARILQYRTSLDMAAAGLGY
;
A
#
# COMPACT_ATOMS: atom_id res chain seq x y z
N MET A 1 -5.25 -12.68 -13.56
CA MET A 1 -5.88 -11.37 -13.32
C MET A 1 -5.67 -10.52 -14.56
N THR A 2 -6.69 -9.78 -14.98
CA THR A 2 -6.55 -8.73 -15.99
C THR A 2 -5.84 -7.50 -15.40
N GLU A 3 -5.35 -6.59 -16.24
CA GLU A 3 -4.73 -5.33 -15.78
C GLU A 3 -5.67 -4.52 -14.87
N GLN A 4 -6.95 -4.43 -15.22
CA GLN A 4 -7.95 -3.73 -14.41
C GLN A 4 -8.14 -4.38 -13.04
N GLN A 5 -8.12 -5.72 -12.97
CA GLN A 5 -8.16 -6.43 -11.69
C GLN A 5 -6.92 -6.18 -10.84
N GLN A 6 -5.73 -6.03 -11.45
CA GLN A 6 -4.50 -5.72 -10.73
C GLN A 6 -4.51 -4.30 -10.17
N LYS A 7 -4.92 -3.32 -10.97
CA LYS A 7 -5.10 -1.93 -10.52
C LYS A 7 -6.08 -1.84 -9.36
N GLU A 8 -7.21 -2.54 -9.47
CA GLU A 8 -8.19 -2.59 -8.39
C GLU A 8 -7.62 -3.25 -7.13
N HIS A 9 -6.79 -4.27 -7.27
CA HIS A 9 -6.12 -4.93 -6.14
C HIS A 9 -5.15 -3.99 -5.41
N VAL A 10 -4.41 -3.14 -6.13
CA VAL A 10 -3.57 -2.09 -5.52
C VAL A 10 -4.45 -1.05 -4.81
N ARG A 11 -5.56 -0.63 -5.41
CA ARG A 11 -6.52 0.28 -4.77
C ARG A 11 -7.08 -0.30 -3.47
N GLN A 12 -7.45 -1.58 -3.48
CA GLN A 12 -7.95 -2.29 -2.30
C GLN A 12 -6.90 -2.35 -1.19
N LEU A 13 -5.64 -2.60 -1.54
CA LEU A 13 -4.53 -2.52 -0.60
C LEU A 13 -4.47 -1.14 0.08
N ILE A 14 -4.40 -0.06 -0.70
CA ILE A 14 -4.29 1.30 -0.16
C ILE A 14 -5.49 1.62 0.76
N ASN A 15 -6.70 1.26 0.34
CA ASN A 15 -7.91 1.48 1.12
C ASN A 15 -7.95 0.64 2.40
N THR A 16 -7.40 -0.58 2.38
CA THR A 16 -7.25 -1.42 3.58
C THR A 16 -6.30 -0.74 4.57
N LEU A 17 -5.19 -0.19 4.08
CA LEU A 17 -4.25 0.57 4.91
C LEU A 17 -4.90 1.81 5.51
N TYR A 18 -5.63 2.61 4.72
CA TYR A 18 -6.36 3.78 5.21
C TYR A 18 -7.38 3.43 6.30
N THR A 19 -8.18 2.40 6.06
CA THR A 19 -9.20 1.91 7.00
C THR A 19 -8.56 1.48 8.32
N ARG A 20 -7.49 0.67 8.25
CA ARG A 20 -6.78 0.19 9.44
C ARG A 20 -6.11 1.32 10.22
N ALA A 21 -5.62 2.35 9.56
CA ALA A 21 -5.08 3.55 10.20
C ALA A 21 -6.15 4.47 10.82
N GLY A 22 -7.44 4.14 10.66
CA GLY A 22 -8.54 4.97 11.12
C GLY A 22 -8.63 6.29 10.35
N ILE A 23 -8.18 6.30 9.10
CA ILE A 23 -8.30 7.45 8.19
C ILE A 23 -9.60 7.25 7.41
N LYS A 24 -10.57 8.14 7.65
CA LYS A 24 -11.90 8.10 7.01
C LYS A 24 -11.83 8.64 5.57
N THR A 25 -10.97 8.06 4.74
CA THR A 25 -10.84 8.41 3.32
C THR A 25 -10.64 7.17 2.49
N GLN A 26 -10.90 7.31 1.19
CA GLN A 26 -10.59 6.29 0.19
C GLN A 26 -9.67 6.90 -0.86
N PHE A 27 -8.76 6.08 -1.39
CA PHE A 27 -7.96 6.43 -2.54
C PHE A 27 -8.85 6.48 -3.78
N ARG A 28 -8.96 7.68 -4.37
CA ARG A 28 -9.78 7.96 -5.56
C ARG A 28 -8.95 8.20 -6.82
N GLY A 29 -7.63 8.18 -6.70
CA GLY A 29 -6.72 8.37 -7.81
C GLY A 29 -6.75 7.23 -8.83
N GLU A 30 -6.22 7.53 -10.02
CA GLU A 30 -5.90 6.50 -11.00
C GLU A 30 -4.69 5.69 -10.50
N VAL A 31 -4.79 4.36 -10.58
CA VAL A 31 -3.67 3.49 -10.22
C VAL A 31 -2.77 3.30 -11.43
N ASN A 32 -1.53 3.79 -11.31
CA ASN A 32 -0.44 3.60 -12.26
C ASN A 32 0.78 2.96 -11.54
N GLU A 33 1.88 2.79 -12.26
CA GLU A 33 3.09 2.18 -11.71
C GLU A 33 3.72 3.02 -10.60
N ASP A 34 3.61 4.35 -10.65
CA ASP A 34 4.10 5.22 -9.57
C ASP A 34 3.28 5.05 -8.29
N VAL A 35 1.97 4.92 -8.40
CA VAL A 35 1.09 4.62 -7.25
C VAL A 35 1.46 3.26 -6.63
N ALA A 36 1.75 2.27 -7.46
CA ALA A 36 2.22 0.97 -6.98
C ALA A 36 3.58 1.11 -6.27
N ALA A 37 4.50 1.91 -6.80
CA ALA A 37 5.79 2.17 -6.17
C ALA A 37 5.62 2.81 -4.78
N VAL A 38 4.80 3.86 -4.68
CA VAL A 38 4.49 4.52 -3.40
C VAL A 38 3.87 3.54 -2.41
N ALA A 39 2.93 2.71 -2.86
CA ALA A 39 2.27 1.71 -2.02
C ALA A 39 3.24 0.63 -1.53
N GLY A 40 4.21 0.23 -2.36
CA GLY A 40 5.27 -0.72 -1.98
C GLY A 40 6.23 -0.15 -0.93
N ASP A 41 6.62 1.11 -1.08
CA ASP A 41 7.49 1.78 -0.11
C ASP A 41 6.75 2.02 1.21
N LEU A 42 5.48 2.44 1.13
CA LEU A 42 4.61 2.53 2.30
C LEU A 42 4.48 1.19 3.04
N LEU A 43 4.30 0.08 2.33
CA LEU A 43 4.27 -1.26 2.93
C LEU A 43 5.60 -1.61 3.60
N THR A 44 6.71 -1.28 2.97
CA THR A 44 8.05 -1.49 3.52
C THR A 44 8.25 -0.68 4.79
N ASP A 45 7.82 0.57 4.81
CA ASP A 45 7.86 1.44 5.99
C ASP A 45 6.96 0.93 7.11
N ILE A 46 5.74 0.48 6.79
CA ILE A 46 4.83 -0.12 7.78
C ILE A 46 5.43 -1.42 8.35
N SER A 47 6.19 -2.18 7.57
CA SER A 47 6.90 -3.38 8.06
C SER A 47 7.90 -3.06 9.19
N SER A 48 8.37 -1.82 9.29
CA SER A 48 9.26 -1.35 10.35
C SER A 48 8.53 -0.94 11.63
N CYS A 49 7.20 -0.74 11.59
CA CYS A 49 6.42 -0.26 12.73
C CYS A 49 6.25 -1.30 13.86
N SER A 50 6.38 -2.58 13.56
CA SER A 50 6.22 -3.68 14.52
C SER A 50 6.76 -4.98 13.92
N ASP A 51 7.32 -5.86 14.76
CA ASP A 51 7.68 -7.23 14.36
C ASP A 51 6.48 -8.00 13.78
N ALA A 52 5.27 -7.62 14.18
CA ALA A 52 4.04 -8.16 13.66
C ALA A 52 3.82 -7.86 12.16
N PHE A 53 4.59 -6.95 11.55
CA PHE A 53 4.54 -6.65 10.11
C PHE A 53 5.78 -7.13 9.35
N ARG A 54 6.73 -7.80 10.02
CA ARG A 54 7.99 -8.25 9.41
C ARG A 54 7.80 -9.28 8.28
N TRP A 55 6.69 -10.00 8.31
CA TRP A 55 6.32 -11.00 7.31
C TRP A 55 5.72 -10.39 6.03
N VAL A 56 5.44 -9.08 5.99
CA VAL A 56 4.92 -8.41 4.79
C VAL A 56 5.97 -8.52 3.67
N PRO A 57 5.61 -9.05 2.49
CA PRO A 57 6.53 -9.18 1.38
C PRO A 57 7.14 -7.83 0.98
N LYS A 58 8.42 -7.83 0.63
CA LYS A 58 9.13 -6.66 0.13
C LYS A 58 9.52 -6.87 -1.33
N PRO A 59 9.41 -5.84 -2.19
CA PRO A 59 9.83 -5.95 -3.57
C PRO A 59 11.34 -6.19 -3.65
N THR A 60 11.72 -7.33 -4.26
CA THR A 60 13.13 -7.67 -4.51
C THR A 60 13.59 -6.95 -5.77
N GLY A 61 14.39 -5.89 -5.61
CA GLY A 61 15.04 -5.20 -6.74
C GLY A 61 14.55 -3.78 -7.06
N GLY A 62 13.79 -3.12 -6.18
CA GLY A 62 13.44 -1.71 -6.34
C GLY A 62 11.97 -1.40 -6.04
N LYS A 63 11.43 -0.37 -6.72
CA LYS A 63 10.03 0.08 -6.62
C LYS A 63 9.05 -1.07 -6.92
N ALA A 64 7.98 -1.18 -6.14
CA ALA A 64 6.94 -2.18 -6.40
C ALA A 64 6.13 -1.81 -7.65
N SER A 65 5.90 -2.78 -8.54
CA SER A 65 5.01 -2.61 -9.69
C SER A 65 3.58 -3.06 -9.37
N ILE A 66 2.61 -2.66 -10.20
CA ILE A 66 1.21 -3.11 -10.11
C ILE A 66 1.16 -4.64 -10.12
N PHE A 67 1.89 -5.27 -11.06
CA PHE A 67 1.97 -6.71 -11.18
C PHE A 67 2.57 -7.36 -9.92
N TRP A 68 3.63 -6.76 -9.37
CA TRP A 68 4.28 -7.29 -8.18
C TRP A 68 3.33 -7.27 -6.97
N ILE A 69 2.62 -6.15 -6.75
CA ILE A 69 1.65 -6.06 -5.65
C ILE A 69 0.54 -7.09 -5.83
N ALA A 70 -0.05 -7.18 -7.03
CA ALA A 70 -1.10 -8.14 -7.31
C ALA A 70 -0.68 -9.60 -7.09
N LYS A 71 0.59 -9.92 -7.35
CA LYS A 71 1.14 -11.27 -7.20
C LYS A 71 1.53 -11.61 -5.75
N ASN A 72 2.10 -10.65 -5.02
CA ASN A 72 2.73 -10.92 -3.72
C ASN A 72 1.86 -10.51 -2.53
N ILE A 73 1.04 -9.47 -2.67
CA ILE A 73 0.15 -9.01 -1.61
C ILE A 73 -1.18 -9.74 -1.75
N THR A 74 -1.28 -10.93 -1.18
CA THR A 74 -2.51 -11.73 -1.26
C THR A 74 -3.61 -11.17 -0.35
N ARG A 75 -4.84 -11.70 -0.47
CA ARG A 75 -5.92 -11.36 0.47
C ARG A 75 -5.56 -11.70 1.91
N SER A 76 -4.90 -12.84 2.15
CA SER A 76 -4.43 -13.21 3.48
C SER A 76 -3.43 -12.18 4.03
N VAL A 77 -2.55 -11.63 3.18
CA VAL A 77 -1.66 -10.53 3.58
C VAL A 77 -2.47 -9.29 3.99
N MET A 78 -3.50 -8.92 3.23
CA MET A 78 -4.36 -7.79 3.59
C MET A 78 -5.12 -8.02 4.89
N THR A 79 -5.62 -9.24 5.12
CA THR A 79 -6.31 -9.62 6.36
C THR A 79 -5.37 -9.51 7.55
N ASP A 80 -4.18 -10.10 7.48
CA ASP A 80 -3.20 -10.02 8.58
C ASP A 80 -2.75 -8.59 8.87
N LEU A 81 -2.59 -7.75 7.83
CA LEU A 81 -2.32 -6.31 7.97
C LEU A 81 -3.44 -5.59 8.73
N SER A 82 -4.68 -6.04 8.54
CA SER A 82 -5.85 -5.48 9.22
C SER A 82 -5.97 -5.89 10.69
N GLU A 83 -5.28 -6.95 11.13
CA GLU A 83 -5.40 -7.51 12.49
C GLU A 83 -4.26 -7.09 13.44
N LYS A 84 -3.01 -6.98 12.96
CA LYS A 84 -1.81 -6.85 13.81
C LYS A 84 -1.54 -5.43 14.34
N GLN A 85 -0.94 -5.34 15.54
CA GLN A 85 -0.89 -4.16 16.41
C GLN A 85 0.28 -3.20 16.13
N SER A 86 -0.04 -2.00 15.63
CA SER A 86 0.54 -0.67 15.95
C SER A 86 -0.14 0.39 15.06
N VAL A 87 -1.40 0.70 15.37
CA VAL A 87 -2.23 1.61 14.55
C VAL A 87 -1.62 3.01 14.47
N THR A 88 -0.94 3.47 15.53
CA THR A 88 -0.34 4.81 15.59
C THR A 88 0.83 4.98 14.62
N CYS A 89 1.79 4.06 14.61
CA CYS A 89 2.93 4.14 13.68
C CYS A 89 2.46 4.01 12.23
N MET A 90 1.60 3.03 11.96
CA MET A 90 1.02 2.82 10.64
C MET A 90 0.28 4.07 10.15
N ARG A 91 -0.56 4.68 11.01
CA ARG A 91 -1.27 5.93 10.71
C ARG A 91 -0.31 7.07 10.39
N ALA A 92 0.76 7.23 11.17
CA ALA A 92 1.77 8.26 10.90
C ALA A 92 2.42 8.07 9.52
N ARG A 93 2.83 6.84 9.18
CA ARG A 93 3.40 6.53 7.86
C ARG A 93 2.41 6.81 6.73
N ILE A 94 1.18 6.33 6.85
CA ILE A 94 0.17 6.56 5.80
C ILE A 94 -0.10 8.05 5.58
N LEU A 95 -0.15 8.85 6.66
CA LEU A 95 -0.31 10.30 6.53
C LEU A 95 0.89 10.97 5.84
N GLN A 96 2.11 10.49 6.08
CA GLN A 96 3.31 10.97 5.38
C GLN A 96 3.28 10.66 3.87
N TYR A 97 2.79 9.46 3.50
CA TYR A 97 2.75 9.01 2.11
C TYR A 97 1.52 9.50 1.33
N ARG A 98 0.53 10.12 1.99
CA ARG A 98 -0.70 10.58 1.34
C ARG A 98 -0.43 11.54 0.19
N THR A 99 0.42 12.54 0.40
CA THR A 99 0.78 13.51 -0.64
C THR A 99 1.46 12.81 -1.81
N SER A 100 2.37 11.87 -1.54
CA SER A 100 3.03 11.08 -2.58
C SER A 100 2.06 10.22 -3.39
N LEU A 101 1.05 9.62 -2.75
CA LEU A 101 -0.01 8.88 -3.44
C LEU A 101 -0.85 9.80 -4.33
N ASP A 102 -1.20 10.99 -3.86
CA ASP A 102 -1.99 11.96 -4.63
C ASP A 102 -1.19 12.51 -5.84
N MET A 103 0.12 12.79 -5.68
CA MET A 103 1.00 13.21 -6.77
C MET A 103 1.23 12.10 -7.80
N ALA A 104 1.50 10.88 -7.35
CA ALA A 104 1.67 9.73 -8.22
C ALA A 104 0.39 9.46 -9.03
N ALA A 105 -0.78 9.56 -8.39
CA ALA A 105 -2.07 9.42 -9.07
C ALA A 105 -2.32 10.51 -10.13
N ALA A 106 -1.79 11.72 -9.91
CA ALA A 106 -1.85 12.82 -10.86
C ALA A 106 -0.83 12.70 -12.02
N GLY A 107 0.03 11.67 -12.01
CA GLY A 107 1.07 11.48 -13.02
C GLY A 107 2.25 12.46 -12.88
N LEU A 108 2.42 13.07 -11.71
CA LEU A 108 3.51 14.01 -11.41
C LEU A 108 4.81 13.31 -10.97
N GLY A 109 4.81 11.98 -10.96
CA GLY A 109 5.93 11.13 -10.56
C GLY A 109 5.94 10.78 -9.07
N TYR A 110 6.86 9.87 -8.74
CA TYR A 110 7.16 9.37 -7.39
C TYR A 110 8.67 9.34 -7.12
#